data_AF-A0A6P7FC78-F1
#
_entry.id   AF-A0A6P7FC78-F1
#
_cell.length_a   1.000
_cell.length_b   1.000
_cell.length_c   1.000
_cell.angle_alpha   90.00
_cell.angle_beta   90.00
_cell.angle_gamma   90.00
#
_symmetry.space_group_name_H-M   'P 1'
#
loop_
_entity.id
_entity.type
_entity.pdbx_description
1 polymer ?
#
loop_
_entity_poly.entity_id
_entity_poly.type
_entity_poly.pdbx_seq_one_letter_code
_entity_poly.pdbx_strand_id
1 'polypeptide(L)'
;MSTYDPTQPSKYIMYLDVNNLYGWAMSEYLPFGGFKWIEDVTKFGVASKSTKLPKGHIDIMSIPNAAKEGYFFQVDLEYPRELHDKHKDFPFAAEHRIPPGSKLPKLLPTLFNKSKYIIHYRNLKQALSNGLILTKIHKVLKFNQSAWLRPYIELNTNLRAASKSSFEKNLYKMMNNAVFGMEPKT
;
A
#
# COMPACT_ATOMS: atom_id res chain seq x y z
N MET A 1 6.59 5.69 -44.16
CA MET A 1 7.36 4.80 -43.25
C MET A 1 8.85 4.85 -43.61
N SER A 2 9.48 6.03 -43.51
CA SER A 2 10.87 6.26 -43.96
C SER A 2 11.85 6.58 -42.83
N THR A 3 11.43 6.43 -41.57
CA THR A 3 12.22 6.77 -40.36
C THR A 3 12.40 5.57 -39.41
N TYR A 4 12.02 4.36 -39.83
CA TYR A 4 12.18 3.16 -39.02
C TYR A 4 13.56 2.56 -39.23
N ASP A 5 14.38 2.56 -38.18
CA ASP A 5 15.69 1.92 -38.14
C ASP A 5 15.58 0.57 -37.40
N PRO A 6 15.66 -0.57 -38.11
CA PRO A 6 15.50 -1.90 -37.52
C PRO A 6 16.68 -2.31 -36.61
N THR A 7 17.78 -1.55 -36.60
CA THR A 7 18.93 -1.79 -35.73
C THR A 7 18.77 -1.16 -34.34
N GLN A 8 17.82 -0.24 -34.18
CA GLN A 8 17.52 0.37 -32.88
C GLN A 8 16.56 -0.49 -32.07
N PRO A 9 16.70 -0.50 -30.73
CA PRO A 9 15.77 -1.21 -29.86
C PRO A 9 14.35 -0.68 -30.06
N SER A 10 13.40 -1.61 -30.22
CA SER A 10 11.99 -1.28 -30.42
C SER A 10 11.46 -0.52 -29.20
N LYS A 11 10.95 0.70 -29.43
CA LYS A 11 10.28 1.51 -28.41
C LYS A 11 8.78 1.33 -28.56
N TYR A 12 8.12 0.78 -27.56
CA TYR A 12 6.67 0.68 -27.51
C TYR A 12 6.17 1.08 -26.12
N ILE A 13 4.99 1.71 -26.09
CA ILE A 13 4.31 2.04 -24.84
C ILE A 13 3.30 0.94 -24.58
N MET A 14 3.49 0.21 -23.49
CA MET A 14 2.55 -0.83 -23.07
C MET A 14 1.40 -0.18 -22.29
N TYR A 15 0.16 -0.41 -22.75
CA TYR A 15 -1.04 -0.01 -22.01
C TYR A 15 -1.53 -1.19 -21.18
N LEU A 16 -1.37 -1.10 -19.86
CA LEU A 16 -1.91 -2.05 -18.90
C LEU A 16 -3.08 -1.38 -18.15
N ASP A 17 -4.24 -2.03 -18.16
CA ASP A 17 -5.40 -1.63 -17.36
C ASP A 17 -5.83 -2.79 -16.45
N VAL A 18 -5.99 -2.52 -15.17
CA VAL A 18 -6.38 -3.52 -14.17
C VAL A 18 -7.89 -3.51 -14.01
N ASN A 19 -8.53 -4.60 -14.39
CA ASN A 19 -9.98 -4.77 -14.22
C ASN A 19 -10.36 -4.75 -12.72
N ASN A 20 -11.23 -3.81 -12.33
CA ASN A 20 -11.83 -3.73 -11.00
C ASN A 20 -10.82 -3.59 -9.83
N LEU A 21 -9.78 -2.78 -10.01
CA LEU A 21 -8.72 -2.55 -9.00
C LEU A 21 -9.28 -2.19 -7.60
N TYR A 22 -10.24 -1.26 -7.53
CA TYR A 22 -10.86 -0.87 -6.25
C TYR A 22 -11.65 -2.02 -5.63
N GLY A 23 -12.41 -2.77 -6.42
CA GLY A 23 -13.13 -3.95 -5.94
C GLY A 23 -12.18 -4.98 -5.34
N TRP A 24 -11.07 -5.27 -6.03
CA TRP A 24 -10.04 -6.17 -5.51
C TRP A 24 -9.45 -5.67 -4.19
N ALA A 25 -9.06 -4.40 -4.12
CA ALA A 25 -8.50 -3.80 -2.90
C ALA A 25 -9.50 -3.80 -1.74
N MET A 26 -10.78 -3.51 -1.99
CA MET A 26 -11.83 -3.56 -0.97
C MET A 26 -12.17 -4.99 -0.53
N SER A 27 -11.83 -5.99 -1.34
CA SER A 27 -12.02 -7.40 -0.98
C SER A 27 -10.91 -7.93 -0.07
N GLU A 28 -9.89 -7.13 0.23
CA GLU A 28 -8.83 -7.47 1.16
C GLU A 28 -9.26 -7.28 2.63
N TYR A 29 -8.39 -7.68 3.57
CA TYR A 29 -8.63 -7.44 4.98
C TYR A 29 -8.44 -5.96 5.29
N LEU A 30 -9.53 -5.30 5.66
CA LEU A 30 -9.57 -3.88 5.96
C LEU A 30 -9.82 -3.64 7.46
N PRO A 31 -9.26 -2.56 8.03
CA PRO A 31 -9.55 -2.16 9.40
C PRO A 31 -11.05 -1.87 9.55
N PHE A 32 -11.66 -2.35 10.63
CA PHE A 32 -13.07 -2.03 10.95
C PHE A 32 -13.29 -1.52 12.37
N GLY A 33 -12.28 -1.59 13.25
CA GLY A 33 -12.42 -1.12 14.64
C GLY A 33 -11.34 -1.63 15.57
N GLY A 34 -11.55 -1.44 16.88
CA GLY A 34 -10.63 -1.94 17.91
C GLY A 34 -9.28 -1.23 17.96
N PHE A 35 -9.22 0.04 17.53
CA PHE A 35 -8.01 0.84 17.50
C PHE A 35 -7.43 1.03 18.91
N LYS A 36 -6.19 0.58 19.11
CA LYS A 36 -5.47 0.66 20.39
C LYS A 36 -4.00 0.95 20.17
N TRP A 37 -3.45 1.91 20.91
CA TRP A 37 -2.01 2.13 20.95
C TRP A 37 -1.33 0.99 21.69
N ILE A 38 -0.21 0.50 21.16
CA ILE A 38 0.66 -0.45 21.88
C ILE A 38 1.63 0.35 22.74
N GLU A 39 1.66 0.03 24.03
CA GLU A 39 2.54 0.69 25.01
C GLU A 39 4.01 0.35 24.76
N ASP A 40 4.31 -0.94 24.60
CA ASP A 40 5.67 -1.42 24.39
C ASP A 40 5.93 -1.72 22.90
N VAL A 41 6.44 -0.71 22.21
CA VAL A 41 6.83 -0.82 20.79
C VAL A 41 8.11 -1.64 20.57
N THR A 42 8.90 -1.88 21.62
CA THR A 42 10.17 -2.64 21.51
C THR A 42 9.94 -4.11 21.20
N LYS A 43 8.72 -4.60 21.47
CA LYS A 43 8.26 -5.94 21.08
C LYS A 43 8.23 -6.17 19.57
N PHE A 44 8.25 -5.12 18.76
CA PHE A 44 8.24 -5.25 17.30
C PHE A 44 9.66 -5.12 16.74
N GLY A 45 9.96 -5.93 15.73
CA GLY A 45 11.19 -5.79 14.97
C GLY A 45 11.14 -6.54 13.65
N VAL A 46 12.28 -6.62 12.98
CA VAL A 46 12.44 -7.33 11.72
C VAL A 46 13.49 -8.41 11.93
N ALA A 47 13.09 -9.66 11.83
CA ALA A 47 14.04 -10.77 11.88
C ALA A 47 14.87 -10.78 10.58
N SER A 48 16.16 -11.08 10.70
CA SER A 48 17.06 -11.23 9.57
C SER A 48 17.90 -12.49 9.72
N LYS A 49 18.65 -12.87 8.68
CA LYS A 49 19.59 -14.00 8.74
C LYS A 49 20.62 -13.84 9.86
N SER A 50 20.99 -12.59 10.18
CA SER A 50 21.97 -12.25 11.23
C SER A 50 21.33 -11.90 12.57
N THR A 51 20.02 -11.57 12.60
CA THR A 51 19.35 -11.03 13.78
C THR A 51 18.12 -11.86 14.12
N LYS A 52 18.20 -12.63 15.22
CA LYS A 52 17.03 -13.28 15.81
C LYS A 52 16.35 -12.33 16.79
N LEU A 53 15.04 -12.21 16.69
CA LEU A 53 14.27 -11.43 17.66
C LEU A 53 14.19 -12.17 19.00
N PRO A 54 14.16 -11.44 20.14
CA PRO A 54 14.00 -12.07 21.44
C PRO A 54 12.67 -12.83 21.56
N LYS A 55 12.62 -13.81 22.45
CA LYS A 55 11.41 -14.62 22.67
C LYS A 55 10.21 -13.72 23.02
N GLY A 56 9.08 -13.91 22.34
CA GLY A 56 7.86 -13.12 22.53
C GLY A 56 7.80 -11.81 21.74
N HIS A 57 8.84 -11.46 20.97
CA HIS A 57 8.79 -10.35 20.02
C HIS A 57 8.07 -10.76 18.73
N ILE A 58 7.49 -9.75 18.07
CA ILE A 58 6.74 -9.87 16.83
C ILE A 58 7.65 -9.46 15.68
N ASP A 59 7.91 -10.40 14.77
CA ASP A 59 8.51 -10.09 13.48
C ASP A 59 7.47 -9.46 12.55
N ILE A 60 7.70 -8.21 12.17
CA ILE A 60 6.81 -7.45 11.27
C ILE A 60 6.64 -8.18 9.93
N MET A 61 7.71 -8.81 9.43
CA MET A 61 7.68 -9.51 8.14
C MET A 61 6.80 -10.76 8.17
N SER A 62 6.68 -11.39 9.34
CA SER A 62 5.90 -12.61 9.54
C SER A 62 4.41 -12.36 9.82
N ILE A 63 3.96 -11.11 9.97
CA ILE A 63 2.54 -10.80 10.19
C ILE A 63 1.71 -11.23 8.96
N PRO A 64 0.73 -12.15 9.10
CA PRO A 64 -0.10 -12.58 8.00
C PRO A 64 -1.03 -11.45 7.51
N ASN A 65 -1.20 -11.35 6.19
CA ASN A 65 -2.10 -10.35 5.60
C ASN A 65 -3.57 -10.58 6.02
N ALA A 66 -3.97 -11.84 6.24
CA ALA A 66 -5.31 -12.23 6.67
C ALA A 66 -5.42 -12.40 8.20
N ALA A 67 -4.48 -11.87 8.98
CA ALA A 67 -4.57 -11.90 10.44
C ALA A 67 -5.79 -11.09 10.91
N LYS A 68 -6.40 -11.50 12.04
CA LYS A 68 -7.52 -10.75 12.66
C LYS A 68 -7.11 -9.35 13.13
N GLU A 69 -5.82 -9.15 13.35
CA GLU A 69 -5.24 -7.91 13.84
C GLU A 69 -4.25 -7.36 12.80
N GLY A 70 -4.28 -6.05 12.60
CA GLY A 70 -3.35 -5.30 11.78
C GLY A 70 -2.75 -4.12 12.54
N TYR A 71 -1.77 -3.46 11.93
CA TYR A 71 -1.01 -2.39 12.57
C TYR A 71 -0.72 -1.22 11.62
N PHE A 72 -0.79 0.00 12.16
CA PHE A 72 -0.13 1.17 11.61
C PHE A 72 1.11 1.47 12.44
N PHE A 73 2.21 1.72 11.76
CA PHE A 73 3.49 2.01 12.36
C PHE A 73 3.87 3.46 12.10
N GLN A 74 4.28 4.18 13.14
CA GLN A 74 5.01 5.44 13.00
C GLN A 74 6.50 5.13 13.10
N VAL A 75 7.25 5.28 12.00
CA VAL A 75 8.63 4.76 11.87
C VAL A 75 9.58 5.75 11.21
N ASP A 76 10.86 5.58 11.47
CA ASP A 76 11.93 6.14 10.64
C ASP A 76 12.39 5.05 9.65
N LEU A 77 12.48 5.42 8.38
CA LEU A 77 12.95 4.55 7.30
C LEU A 77 14.14 5.21 6.61
N GLU A 78 15.25 4.50 6.54
CA GLU A 78 16.36 4.89 5.69
C GLU A 78 16.13 4.39 4.27
N TYR A 79 16.48 5.25 3.31
CA TYR A 79 16.40 4.99 1.88
C TYR A 79 17.82 4.92 1.33
N PRO A 80 18.39 3.71 1.19
CA PRO A 80 19.76 3.55 0.71
C PRO A 80 19.97 4.12 -0.70
N ARG A 81 21.10 4.80 -0.91
CA ARG A 81 21.40 5.50 -2.17
C ARG A 81 21.50 4.53 -3.35
N GLU A 82 21.98 3.33 -3.11
CA GLU A 82 22.08 2.26 -4.11
C GLU A 82 20.73 1.85 -4.70
N LEU A 83 19.62 2.14 -4.02
CA LEU A 83 18.26 1.87 -4.50
C LEU A 83 17.70 2.99 -5.37
N HIS A 84 18.35 4.16 -5.44
CA HIS A 84 17.79 5.34 -6.09
C HIS A 84 17.55 5.12 -7.58
N ASP A 85 18.52 4.56 -8.30
CA ASP A 85 18.35 4.30 -9.74
C ASP A 85 17.26 3.28 -10.02
N LYS A 86 17.11 2.28 -9.15
CA LYS A 86 16.10 1.23 -9.26
C LYS A 86 14.69 1.75 -8.93
N HIS A 87 14.57 2.68 -7.99
CA HIS A 87 13.29 3.15 -7.48
C HIS A 87 12.90 4.54 -7.95
N LYS A 88 13.69 5.20 -8.82
CA LYS A 88 13.43 6.57 -9.29
C LYS A 88 12.04 6.77 -9.88
N ASP A 89 11.49 5.75 -10.53
CA ASP A 89 10.19 5.83 -11.19
C ASP A 89 9.03 5.57 -10.21
N PHE A 90 9.25 4.71 -9.21
CA PHE A 90 8.26 4.35 -8.19
C PHE A 90 8.83 4.33 -6.76
N PRO A 91 9.16 5.51 -6.18
CA PRO A 91 9.63 5.59 -4.80
C PRO A 91 8.58 5.12 -3.78
N PHE A 92 9.02 4.34 -2.78
CA PHE A 92 8.19 3.96 -1.64
C PHE A 92 7.98 5.11 -0.65
N ALA A 93 6.88 5.04 0.11
CA ALA A 93 6.56 5.96 1.20
C ALA A 93 6.54 7.44 0.79
N ALA A 94 5.70 7.77 -0.21
CA ALA A 94 5.45 9.14 -0.62
C ALA A 94 4.92 9.99 0.55
N GLU A 95 5.28 11.26 0.56
CA GLU A 95 5.06 12.16 1.69
C GLU A 95 4.53 13.53 1.24
N HIS A 96 3.71 14.16 2.07
CA HIS A 96 3.25 15.51 1.80
C HIS A 96 4.36 16.53 2.11
N ARG A 97 4.86 17.21 1.08
CA ARG A 97 5.88 18.25 1.20
C ARG A 97 5.60 19.38 0.24
N ILE A 98 6.12 20.56 0.54
CA ILE A 98 6.07 21.71 -0.37
C ILE A 98 7.28 21.60 -1.30
N PRO A 99 7.11 21.35 -2.61
CA PRO A 99 8.23 21.28 -3.53
C PRO A 99 8.85 22.67 -3.75
N PRO A 100 10.14 22.73 -4.16
CA PRO A 100 10.78 23.99 -4.52
C PRO A 100 9.95 24.76 -5.54
N GLY A 101 9.67 26.04 -5.28
CA GLY A 101 8.87 26.89 -6.17
C GLY A 101 7.35 26.74 -6.04
N SER A 102 6.83 25.92 -5.11
CA SER A 102 5.41 25.88 -4.78
C SER A 102 5.14 26.44 -3.38
N LYS A 103 3.90 26.91 -3.16
CA LYS A 103 3.39 27.31 -1.83
C LYS A 103 2.46 26.26 -1.23
N LEU A 104 2.07 25.25 -2.01
CA LEU A 104 1.08 24.24 -1.59
C LEU A 104 1.78 22.90 -1.33
N PRO A 105 1.37 22.17 -0.28
CA PRO A 105 1.84 20.82 -0.05
C PRO A 105 1.32 19.92 -1.17
N LYS A 106 2.21 19.07 -1.68
CA LYS A 106 1.89 18.03 -2.66
C LYS A 106 2.37 16.69 -2.12
N LEU A 107 1.71 15.61 -2.51
CA LEU A 107 2.23 14.27 -2.28
C LEU A 107 3.43 14.05 -3.20
N LEU A 108 4.62 13.96 -2.63
CA LEU A 108 5.88 13.82 -3.36
C LEU A 108 6.45 12.41 -3.18
N PRO A 109 6.71 11.67 -4.29
CA PRO A 109 7.47 10.44 -4.24
C PRO A 109 8.96 10.78 -4.17
N THR A 110 9.48 10.97 -2.96
CA THR A 110 10.90 11.28 -2.75
C THR A 110 11.70 10.03 -2.38
N LEU A 111 12.97 9.99 -2.80
CA LEU A 111 13.95 8.98 -2.39
C LEU A 111 14.67 9.34 -1.08
N PHE A 112 14.12 10.28 -0.30
CA PHE A 112 14.73 10.70 0.96
C PHE A 112 14.39 9.72 2.08
N ASN A 113 15.24 9.73 3.11
CA ASN A 113 14.92 9.11 4.40
C ASN A 113 13.59 9.67 4.93
N LYS A 114 12.81 8.80 5.54
CA LYS A 114 11.52 9.11 6.14
C LYS A 114 11.69 9.19 7.65
N SER A 115 11.14 10.22 8.27
CA SER A 115 11.09 10.31 9.73
C SER A 115 9.65 10.41 10.23
N LYS A 116 9.34 9.69 11.31
CA LYS A 116 8.02 9.61 11.95
C LYS A 116 6.89 9.36 10.93
N TYR A 117 7.18 8.58 9.90
CA TYR A 117 6.27 8.29 8.81
C TYR A 117 5.24 7.27 9.26
N ILE A 118 3.96 7.54 8.99
CA ILE A 118 2.85 6.64 9.34
C ILE A 118 2.58 5.72 8.14
N ILE A 119 2.70 4.42 8.35
CA ILE A 119 2.58 3.42 7.30
C ILE A 119 1.80 2.19 7.77
N HIS A 120 0.96 1.65 6.89
CA HIS A 120 0.27 0.38 7.11
C HIS A 120 1.26 -0.79 7.08
N TYR A 121 1.11 -1.79 7.94
CA TYR A 121 2.06 -2.91 8.05
C TYR A 121 2.36 -3.62 6.72
N ARG A 122 1.35 -3.79 5.84
CA ARG A 122 1.56 -4.40 4.51
C ARG A 122 2.49 -3.56 3.62
N ASN A 123 2.33 -2.24 3.65
CA ASN A 123 3.16 -1.32 2.87
C ASN A 123 4.57 -1.24 3.46
N LEU A 124 4.68 -1.30 4.80
CA LEU A 124 5.97 -1.40 5.47
C LEU A 124 6.70 -2.69 5.06
N LYS A 125 6.03 -3.85 5.12
CA LYS A 125 6.58 -5.13 4.64
C LYS A 125 7.07 -5.03 3.19
N GLN A 126 6.29 -4.41 2.32
CA GLN A 126 6.68 -4.21 0.93
C GLN A 126 7.94 -3.34 0.81
N ALA A 127 8.01 -2.23 1.54
CA ALA A 127 9.14 -1.32 1.50
C ALA A 127 10.43 -2.00 2.01
N LEU A 128 10.34 -2.73 3.13
CA LEU A 128 11.45 -3.49 3.70
C LEU A 128 11.91 -4.62 2.78
N SER A 129 10.98 -5.33 2.13
CA SER A 129 11.31 -6.36 1.14
C SER A 129 12.07 -5.80 -0.07
N ASN A 130 11.89 -4.52 -0.37
CA ASN A 130 12.57 -3.82 -1.45
C ASN A 130 13.83 -3.08 -0.99
N GLY A 131 14.29 -3.30 0.25
CA GLY A 131 15.59 -2.83 0.73
C GLY A 131 15.57 -1.53 1.53
N LEU A 132 14.40 -0.92 1.79
CA LEU A 132 14.34 0.16 2.78
C LEU A 132 14.68 -0.41 4.16
N ILE A 133 15.35 0.39 4.98
CA ILE A 133 15.85 -0.05 6.28
C ILE A 133 15.00 0.60 7.37
N LEU A 134 14.40 -0.22 8.23
CA LEU A 134 13.70 0.25 9.42
C LEU A 134 14.73 0.62 10.49
N THR A 135 14.84 1.92 10.80
CA THR A 135 15.82 2.40 11.80
C THR A 135 15.19 2.62 13.17
N LYS A 136 13.92 3.04 13.23
CA LYS A 136 13.22 3.28 14.50
C LYS A 136 11.72 3.08 14.40
N ILE A 137 11.13 2.52 15.46
CA ILE A 137 9.68 2.47 15.68
C ILE A 137 9.35 3.46 16.80
N HIS A 138 8.47 4.42 16.53
CA HIS A 138 8.06 5.44 17.51
C HIS A 138 6.73 5.09 18.18
N LYS A 139 5.74 4.68 17.37
CA LYS A 139 4.40 4.33 17.84
C LYS A 139 3.82 3.22 16.99
N VAL A 140 2.96 2.41 17.60
CA VAL A 140 2.22 1.36 16.91
C VAL A 140 0.75 1.46 17.29
N LEU A 141 -0.11 1.57 16.28
CA LEU A 141 -1.56 1.53 16.44
C LEU A 141 -2.06 0.18 15.91
N LYS A 142 -2.59 -0.65 16.81
CA LYS A 142 -3.23 -1.93 16.47
C LYS A 142 -4.70 -1.70 16.14
N PHE A 143 -5.25 -2.51 15.23
CA PHE A 143 -6.67 -2.54 14.89
C PHE A 143 -7.14 -3.96 14.54
N ASN A 144 -8.44 -4.19 14.57
CA ASN A 144 -9.08 -5.40 14.06
C ASN A 144 -9.37 -5.23 12.57
N GLN A 145 -9.11 -6.28 11.78
CA GLN A 145 -9.34 -6.31 10.34
C GLN A 145 -10.00 -7.61 9.89
N SER A 146 -10.78 -7.53 8.83
CA SER A 146 -11.41 -8.68 8.17
C SER A 146 -11.74 -8.32 6.72
N ALA A 147 -12.01 -9.30 5.87
CA ALA A 147 -12.50 -9.07 4.51
C ALA A 147 -14.01 -8.76 4.49
N TRP A 148 -14.47 -7.84 5.35
CA TRP A 148 -15.91 -7.59 5.57
C TRP A 148 -16.63 -7.00 4.35
N LEU A 149 -15.92 -6.28 3.47
CA LEU A 149 -16.45 -5.80 2.19
C LEU A 149 -16.47 -6.86 1.08
N ARG A 150 -15.68 -7.95 1.21
CA ARG A 150 -15.56 -8.96 0.15
C ARG A 150 -16.90 -9.53 -0.31
N PRO A 151 -17.83 -9.94 0.59
CA PRO A 151 -19.12 -10.48 0.15
C PRO A 151 -19.94 -9.48 -0.68
N TYR A 152 -19.87 -8.18 -0.33
CA TYR A 152 -20.55 -7.13 -1.07
C TYR A 152 -19.95 -6.92 -2.47
N ILE A 153 -18.61 -6.90 -2.57
CA ILE A 153 -17.92 -6.76 -3.86
C ILE A 153 -18.16 -7.97 -4.76
N GLU A 154 -18.11 -9.18 -4.20
CA GLU A 154 -18.38 -10.43 -4.93
C GLU A 154 -19.82 -10.44 -5.47
N LEU A 155 -20.80 -10.04 -4.66
CA LEU A 155 -22.20 -9.91 -5.08
C LEU A 155 -22.33 -8.99 -6.29
N ASN A 156 -21.81 -7.75 -6.20
CA ASN A 156 -21.90 -6.79 -7.31
C ASN A 156 -21.15 -7.26 -8.55
N THR A 157 -20.02 -7.95 -8.37
CA THR A 157 -19.24 -8.51 -9.49
C THR A 157 -20.03 -9.61 -10.21
N ASN A 158 -20.67 -10.51 -9.46
CA ASN A 158 -21.51 -11.57 -10.01
C ASN A 158 -22.74 -11.02 -10.72
N LEU A 159 -23.43 -10.04 -10.11
CA LEU A 159 -24.57 -9.37 -10.72
C LEU A 159 -24.17 -8.66 -12.01
N ARG A 160 -23.03 -7.95 -12.02
CA ARG A 160 -22.50 -7.30 -13.22
C ARG A 160 -22.18 -8.29 -14.35
N ALA A 161 -21.64 -9.46 -14.01
CA ALA A 161 -21.33 -10.51 -14.98
C ALA A 161 -22.61 -11.11 -15.59
N ALA A 162 -23.66 -11.27 -14.79
CA ALA A 162 -24.95 -11.82 -15.22
C ALA A 162 -25.81 -10.82 -16.01
N SER A 163 -25.61 -9.51 -15.82
CA SER A 163 -26.36 -8.46 -16.50
C SER A 163 -26.21 -8.51 -18.02
N LYS A 164 -27.33 -8.33 -18.71
CA LYS A 164 -27.37 -8.22 -20.19
C LYS A 164 -27.41 -6.77 -20.65
N SER A 165 -27.92 -5.86 -19.81
CA SER A 165 -28.04 -4.44 -20.12
C SER A 165 -26.76 -3.67 -19.78
N SER A 166 -26.39 -2.71 -20.63
CA SER A 166 -25.30 -1.77 -20.35
C SER A 166 -25.59 -0.90 -19.12
N PHE A 167 -26.87 -0.58 -18.86
CA PHE A 167 -27.29 0.17 -17.68
C PHE A 167 -26.98 -0.58 -16.38
N GLU A 168 -27.42 -1.83 -16.26
CA GLU A 168 -27.19 -2.65 -15.07
C GLU A 168 -25.70 -2.90 -14.81
N LYS A 169 -24.93 -3.16 -15.88
CA LYS A 169 -23.47 -3.30 -15.78
C LYS A 169 -22.82 -2.05 -15.21
N ASN A 170 -23.29 -0.87 -15.62
CA ASN A 170 -22.79 0.41 -15.11
C ASN A 170 -23.24 0.66 -13.67
N LEU A 171 -24.46 0.29 -13.31
CA LEU A 171 -24.98 0.37 -11.94
C LEU A 171 -24.11 -0.42 -10.96
N TYR A 172 -23.88 -1.72 -11.20
CA TYR A 172 -23.06 -2.54 -10.29
C TYR A 172 -21.60 -2.12 -10.24
N LYS A 173 -21.04 -1.61 -11.35
CA LYS A 173 -19.72 -0.98 -11.35
C LYS A 173 -19.69 0.26 -10.44
N MET A 174 -20.71 1.11 -10.52
CA MET A 174 -20.83 2.31 -9.71
C MET A 174 -20.97 1.96 -8.23
N MET A 175 -21.77 0.94 -7.89
CA MET A 175 -21.95 0.48 -6.50
C MET A 175 -20.63 0.09 -5.84
N ASN A 176 -19.75 -0.62 -6.55
CA ASN A 176 -18.40 -0.89 -6.04
C ASN A 176 -17.58 0.41 -5.89
N ASN A 177 -17.53 1.25 -6.92
CA ASN A 177 -16.69 2.45 -6.89
C ASN A 177 -17.15 3.50 -5.86
N ALA A 178 -18.45 3.60 -5.59
CA ALA A 178 -19.02 4.57 -4.68
C ALA A 178 -18.60 4.33 -3.23
N VAL A 179 -18.45 3.06 -2.81
CA VAL A 179 -17.99 2.71 -1.46
C VAL A 179 -16.63 3.31 -1.16
N PHE A 180 -15.69 3.25 -2.12
CA PHE A 180 -14.37 3.86 -1.97
C PHE A 180 -14.41 5.40 -1.85
N GLY A 181 -15.35 6.05 -2.54
CA GLY A 181 -15.49 7.51 -2.52
C GLY A 181 -16.14 8.09 -1.27
N MET A 182 -16.85 7.25 -0.48
CA MET A 182 -17.57 7.68 0.73
C MET A 182 -16.76 7.49 2.02
N GLU A 183 -15.62 6.81 1.99
CA GLU A 183 -14.72 6.80 3.15
C GLU A 183 -14.25 8.23 3.44
N PRO A 184 -14.53 8.76 4.65
CA PRO A 184 -14.21 10.14 4.95
C PRO A 184 -12.70 10.36 4.86
N LYS A 185 -12.30 11.35 4.05
CA LYS A 185 -10.95 11.91 4.06
C LYS A 185 -10.76 12.63 5.40
N THR A 186 -10.29 11.91 6.41
CA THR A 186 -9.86 12.47 7.70
C THR A 186 -8.57 13.24 7.55
#